data_AF-A0AAU3PPQ8-F1
#
_entry.id   AF-A0AAU3PPQ8-F1
#
_cell.length_a   1.000
_cell.length_b   1.000
_cell.length_c   1.000
_cell.angle_alpha   90.00
_cell.angle_beta   90.00
_cell.angle_gamma   90.00
#
_symmetry.space_group_name_H-M   'P 1'
#
loop_
_entity.id
_entity.type
_entity.pdbx_description
1 polymer ?
#
loop_
_entity_poly.entity_id
_entity_poly.type
_entity_poly.pdbx_seq_one_letter_code
_entity_poly.pdbx_strand_id
1 'polypeptide(L)' 'MDNLDALEWRVSSFTDNGTCVEVAGTADTIYVRNSNARAAGTVAFTRGEWSAFLKGAQAGEFNDLT' A
#
# COMPACT_ATOMS: atom_id res chain seq x y z
N MET A 1 16.55 -10.42 1.96
CA MET A 1 15.50 -10.36 0.93
C MET A 1 14.24 -10.86 1.61
N ASP A 2 13.26 -9.99 1.81
CA ASP A 2 12.01 -10.37 2.46
C ASP A 2 11.22 -11.31 1.56
N ASN A 3 10.68 -12.38 2.14
CA ASN A 3 9.73 -13.24 1.43
C ASN A 3 8.38 -12.51 1.37
N LEU A 4 8.13 -11.82 0.26
CA LEU A 4 6.93 -11.00 0.07
C LEU A 4 5.62 -11.79 0.20
N ASP A 5 5.63 -13.09 -0.07
CA ASP A 5 4.42 -13.93 0.01
C ASP A 5 4.05 -14.30 1.45
N ALA A 6 5.00 -14.19 2.39
CA ALA A 6 4.77 -14.47 3.81
C ALA A 6 4.31 -13.23 4.61
N LEU A 7 4.23 -12.07 3.97
CA LEU A 7 3.82 -10.84 4.65
C LEU A 7 2.29 -10.80 4.87
N GLU A 8 1.88 -10.09 5.92
CA GLU A 8 0.46 -9.84 6.20
C GLU A 8 -0.06 -8.70 5.30
N TRP A 9 -0.53 -9.07 4.12
CA TRP A 9 -1.15 -8.17 3.15
C TRP A 9 -2.57 -7.79 3.56
N ARG A 10 -2.88 -6.49 3.47
CA ARG A 10 -4.19 -5.95 3.81
C ARG A 10 -4.68 -5.06 2.68
N VAL A 11 -5.97 -5.18 2.36
CA VAL A 11 -6.68 -4.28 1.45
C VAL A 11 -7.59 -3.35 2.26
N SER A 12 -8.06 -2.26 1.65
CA SER A 12 -9.04 -1.37 2.27
C SER A 12 -10.39 -2.07 2.44
N SER A 13 -11.10 -1.81 3.54
CA SER A 13 -12.48 -2.25 3.73
C SER A 13 -13.48 -1.58 2.77
N PHE A 14 -13.06 -0.51 2.08
CA PHE A 14 -13.86 0.20 1.08
C PHE A 14 -13.67 -0.36 -0.35
N THR A 15 -12.86 -1.40 -0.50
CA THR A 15 -12.61 -2.02 -1.79
C THR A 15 -13.76 -2.97 -2.16
N ASP A 16 -14.24 -2.86 -3.40
CA ASP A 16 -15.19 -3.80 -4.01
C ASP A 16 -14.55 -4.44 -5.27
N ASN A 17 -15.03 -5.63 -5.67
CA ASN A 17 -14.43 -6.60 -6.61
C ASN A 17 -13.75 -6.07 -7.91
N GLY A 18 -12.63 -5.33 -7.83
CA GLY A 18 -11.92 -4.89 -9.04
C GLY A 18 -10.70 -3.97 -8.91
N THR A 19 -10.55 -3.18 -7.84
CA THR A 19 -9.44 -2.20 -7.69
C THR A 19 -8.80 -2.26 -6.31
N CYS A 20 -8.14 -3.38 -6.03
CA CYS A 20 -7.58 -3.64 -4.70
C CYS A 20 -6.10 -3.22 -4.65
N VAL A 21 -5.79 -2.09 -4.00
CA VAL A 21 -4.43 -1.81 -3.52
C VAL A 21 -4.22 -2.61 -2.23
N GLU A 22 -3.18 -3.45 -2.18
CA GLU A 22 -2.80 -4.15 -0.94
C GLU A 22 -1.50 -3.60 -0.38
N VAL A 23 -1.44 -3.52 0.96
CA VAL A 23 -0.33 -2.96 1.72
C VAL A 23 0.10 -3.95 2.79
N ALA A 24 1.41 -4.18 2.91
CA ALA A 24 2.02 -4.96 3.97
C ALA A 24 3.17 -4.19 4.63
N GLY A 25 3.54 -4.54 5.86
CA GLY A 25 4.64 -3.87 6.57
C GLY A 25 5.54 -4.83 7.35
N THR A 26 6.83 -4.54 7.37
CA THR A 26 7.85 -5.12 8.26
C THR A 26 8.26 -4.05 9.30
N ALA A 27 9.31 -4.29 10.10
CA ALA A 27 9.79 -3.27 11.05
C ALA A 27 10.06 -1.91 10.36
N ASP A 28 10.78 -1.94 9.24
CA ASP A 28 11.35 -0.73 8.63
C ASP A 28 10.75 -0.37 7.27
N THR A 29 10.00 -1.29 6.64
CA THR A 29 9.54 -1.14 5.25
C THR A 29 8.04 -1.36 5.12
N ILE A 30 7.43 -0.55 4.26
CA ILE A 30 6.05 -0.70 3.80
C ILE A 30 6.08 -1.12 2.33
N TYR A 31 5.31 -2.14 1.98
CA TYR A 31 5.18 -2.64 0.63
C TYR A 31 3.78 -2.34 0.11
N VAL A 32 3.70 -1.88 -1.14
CA VAL A 32 2.45 -1.58 -1.83
C VAL A 32 2.46 -2.27 -3.18
N ARG A 33 1.34 -2.91 -3.54
CA ARG A 33 1.14 -3.47 -4.88
C ARG A 33 -0.33 -3.49 -5.28
N ASN A 34 -0.56 -3.70 -6.57
CA ASN A 34 -1.89 -3.97 -7.10
C ASN A 34 -2.23 -5.45 -6.91
N SER A 35 -3.28 -5.75 -6.15
CA SER A 35 -3.67 -7.13 -5.83
C SER A 35 -4.10 -7.93 -7.07
N ASN A 36 -4.64 -7.25 -8.09
CA ASN A 36 -5.07 -7.87 -9.34
C ASN A 36 -3.93 -7.99 -10.37
N ALA A 37 -2.76 -7.44 -10.05
CA ALA A 37 -1.60 -7.45 -10.93
C ALA A 37 -0.29 -7.64 -10.12
N ARG A 38 -0.26 -8.64 -9.22
CA ARG A 38 0.92 -8.92 -8.36
C ARG A 38 2.22 -9.10 -9.15
N ALA A 39 2.13 -9.67 -10.35
CA ALA A 39 3.27 -9.85 -11.25
C ALA A 39 3.82 -8.53 -11.82
N ALA A 40 3.05 -7.43 -11.78
CA ALA A 40 3.53 -6.11 -12.20
C ALA A 40 4.54 -5.50 -11.21
N GLY A 41 4.70 -6.09 -10.03
CA GLY A 41 5.73 -5.74 -9.06
C GLY A 41 5.19 -5.22 -7.74
N THR A 42 6.11 -4.95 -6.83
CA THR A 42 5.85 -4.42 -5.49
C THR A 42 6.78 -3.24 -5.26
N VAL A 43 6.23 -2.13 -4.79
CA VAL A 43 7.01 -0.93 -4.45
C VAL A 43 7.23 -0.91 -2.95
N ALA A 44 8.45 -0.58 -2.53
CA ALA A 44 8.84 -0.48 -1.14
C ALA A 44 9.03 1.00 -0.74
N PHE A 45 8.55 1.34 0.44
CA PHE A 45 8.67 2.67 1.05
C PHE A 45 9.22 2.53 2.47
N THR A 46 9.93 3.54 2.93
CA THR A 46 10.29 3.67 4.34
C THR A 46 9.06 3.99 5.20
N ARG A 47 9.15 3.72 6.50
CA ARG A 47 8.14 4.15 7.48
C ARG A 47 7.88 5.67 7.47
N GLY A 48 8.93 6.47 7.22
CA GLY A 48 8.85 7.93 7.16
C GLY A 48 8.04 8.41 5.96
N GLU A 49 8.36 7.89 4.77
CA GLU A 49 7.61 8.20 3.53
C GLU A 49 6.14 7.78 3.65
N TRP A 50 5.88 6.59 4.19
CA TRP A 50 4.51 6.12 4.40
C TRP A 50 3.74 7.00 5.39
N SER A 51 4.38 7.43 6.48
CA SER A 51 3.75 8.34 7.45
C SER A 51 3.42 9.70 6.82
N ALA A 52 4.31 10.24 5.97
CA ALA A 52 4.06 11.48 5.25
C ALA A 52 2.88 11.33 4.26
N PHE A 53 2.86 10.24 3.49
CA PHE A 53 1.76 9.93 2.57
C PHE A 53 0.40 9.85 3.30
N LEU A 54 0.33 9.12 4.41
CA LEU A 54 -0.90 9.00 5.19
C LEU A 54 -1.40 10.35 5.75
N LYS A 55 -0.48 11.25 6.15
CA LYS A 55 -0.84 12.59 6.59
C LYS A 55 -1.46 13.41 5.47
N GLY A 56 -0.85 13.42 4.28
CA GLY A 56 -1.40 14.12 3.11
C GLY A 56 -2.75 13.56 2.68
N ALA A 57 -2.87 12.23 2.64
CA ALA A 57 -4.13 11.55 2.32
C ALA A 57 -5.25 11.90 3.32
N GLN A 58 -4.97 11.90 4.63
CA GLN A 58 -5.95 12.28 5.66
C GLN A 58 -6.30 13.77 5.65
N ALA A 59 -5.35 14.63 5.27
CA ALA A 59 -5.59 16.05 5.08
C ALA A 59 -6.38 16.36 3.78
N GLY A 60 -6.62 15.36 2.93
CA GLY A 60 -7.34 15.50 1.67
C GLY A 60 -6.54 16.13 0.55
N GLU A 61 -5.19 16.13 0.65
CA GLU A 61 -4.29 16.73 -0.34
C GLU A 61 -4.36 16.06 -1.72
N PHE A 62 -4.95 14.86 -1.81
CA PHE A 62 -5.08 14.08 -3.04
C PHE A 62 -6.55 13.85 -3.46
N ASN A 63 -7.51 14.53 -2.83
CA ASN A 63 -8.94 14.32 -3.12
C ASN A 63 -9.36 14.85 -4.50
N ASP A 64 -8.53 15.68 -5.15
CA ASP A 64 -8.72 16.10 -6.54
C ASP A 64 -8.54 14.95 -7.55
N LEU A 65 -7.99 13.81 -7.11
CA LEU A 65 -7.79 12.61 -7.90
C LEU A 65 -8.94 11.59 -7.81
N THR A 66 -9.97 11.84 -6.98
CA THR A 66 -11.06 10.89 -6.68
C THR A 66 -12.39 11.27 -7.29
#